data_AF-A0AAN9E700-F1
#
_entry.id   AF-A0AAN9E700-F1
#
_cell.length_a   1.000
_cell.length_b   1.000
_cell.length_c   1.000
_cell.angle_alpha   90.00
_cell.angle_beta   90.00
_cell.angle_gamma   90.00
#
_symmetry.space_group_name_H-M   'P 1'
#
loop_
_entity.id
_entity.type
_entity.pdbx_description
1 polymer ?
#
loop_
_entity_poly.entity_id
_entity_poly.type
_entity_poly.pdbx_seq_one_letter_code
_entity_poly.pdbx_strand_id
1 'polypeptide(L)'
;MDVSRSSKGFILVLLLLALCVMHINAVDTQICVNLNSPCFFKKIPCPSECPLMSPSNLKAKFCFLDCNSPICKSQCISRKPNCNGRSSACLDPRFVGADGIVFYFHVRRNEHFGLVSDVNLQINARFMGHRPAGRPRDYTWIQALGVLFDSHIFSIEATPSAIWDDEVDHLKLSYNGTELVVPEGHLSTWQCQENQLKVARTSNKNSVMITLPEVAEISVNVVPVTKEDSRIHNYQIPDDDCFAHLEVQFKF
;
A
#
# COMPACT_ATOMS: atom_id res chain seq x y z
N MET A 1 -11.83 61.72 32.56
CA MET A 1 -11.53 60.37 33.10
C MET A 1 -12.27 59.37 32.22
N ASP A 2 -11.65 58.86 31.16
CA ASP A 2 -12.21 57.74 30.39
C ASP A 2 -11.09 57.08 29.54
N VAL A 3 -10.09 56.52 30.22
CA VAL A 3 -9.01 55.72 29.59
C VAL A 3 -8.86 54.40 30.37
N SER A 4 -9.96 53.83 30.85
CA SER A 4 -9.95 52.55 31.60
C SER A 4 -10.85 51.47 31.01
N ARG A 5 -11.81 51.86 30.15
CA ARG A 5 -12.80 50.92 29.58
C ARG A 5 -12.31 50.20 28.32
N SER A 6 -11.37 50.80 27.57
CA SER A 6 -10.85 50.26 26.29
C SER A 6 -9.87 49.09 26.47
N SER A 7 -9.01 49.14 27.51
CA SER A 7 -7.98 48.13 27.76
C SER A 7 -8.55 46.76 28.16
N LYS A 8 -9.63 46.73 28.96
CA LYS A 8 -10.25 45.47 29.42
C LYS A 8 -10.95 44.71 28.29
N GLY A 9 -11.56 45.43 27.34
CA GLY A 9 -12.18 44.82 26.17
C GLY A 9 -11.17 44.19 25.23
N PHE A 10 -10.02 44.84 25.04
CA PHE A 10 -8.92 44.32 24.21
C PHE A 10 -8.29 43.04 24.79
N ILE A 11 -8.08 43.00 26.11
CA ILE A 11 -7.55 41.82 26.80
C ILE A 11 -8.52 40.64 26.69
N LEU A 12 -9.84 40.89 26.82
CA LEU A 12 -10.86 39.84 26.69
C LEU A 12 -10.95 39.29 25.26
N VAL A 13 -10.82 40.15 24.25
CA VAL A 13 -10.80 39.75 22.83
C VAL A 13 -9.53 38.96 22.49
N LEU A 14 -8.37 39.35 23.02
CA LEU A 14 -7.11 38.60 22.88
C LEU A 14 -7.17 37.23 23.58
N LEU A 15 -7.80 37.14 24.76
CA LEU A 15 -8.03 35.86 25.46
C LEU A 15 -9.01 34.95 24.70
N LEU A 16 -10.07 35.50 24.11
CA LEU A 16 -11.02 34.75 23.27
C LEU A 16 -10.38 34.28 21.95
N LEU A 17 -9.52 35.10 21.34
CA LEU A 17 -8.74 34.72 20.16
C LEU A 17 -7.69 33.65 20.51
N ALA A 18 -7.02 33.75 21.66
CA ALA A 18 -6.06 32.74 22.12
C ALA A 18 -6.74 31.39 22.47
N LEU A 19 -7.97 31.42 23.00
CA LEU A 19 -8.78 30.22 23.25
C LEU A 19 -9.28 29.56 21.95
N CYS A 20 -9.40 30.31 20.84
CA CYS A 20 -9.83 29.77 19.55
C CYS A 20 -8.72 29.09 18.72
N VAL A 21 -7.44 29.12 19.13
CA VAL A 21 -6.34 28.49 18.37
C VAL A 21 -5.89 27.15 18.98
N MET A 22 -6.60 26.62 19.96
CA MET A 22 -6.40 25.23 20.40
C MET A 22 -7.04 24.28 19.38
N HIS A 23 -6.40 24.11 18.21
CA HIS A 23 -6.61 22.92 17.40
C HIS A 23 -6.18 21.72 18.23
N ILE A 24 -7.14 21.05 18.85
CA ILE A 24 -6.95 19.69 19.37
C ILE A 24 -6.72 18.83 18.13
N ASN A 25 -5.46 18.60 17.78
CA ASN A 25 -5.14 17.52 16.86
C ASN A 25 -5.60 16.25 17.57
N ALA A 26 -6.70 15.66 17.09
CA ALA A 26 -7.16 14.37 17.60
C ALA A 26 -6.02 13.36 17.39
N VAL A 27 -5.43 12.88 18.47
CA VAL A 27 -4.43 11.81 18.45
C VAL A 27 -5.16 10.51 18.69
N ASP A 28 -5.25 9.68 17.67
CA ASP A 28 -5.84 8.37 17.78
C ASP A 28 -4.99 7.48 18.69
N THR A 29 -5.66 6.51 19.30
CA THR A 29 -5.02 5.44 20.06
C THR A 29 -5.46 4.12 19.45
N GLN A 30 -4.51 3.24 19.18
CA GLN A 30 -4.80 1.91 18.66
C GLN A 30 -4.87 0.87 19.77
N ILE A 31 -5.74 -0.11 19.57
CA ILE A 31 -5.96 -1.23 20.47
C ILE A 31 -6.10 -2.51 19.65
N CYS A 32 -5.39 -3.55 20.05
CA CYS A 32 -5.53 -4.88 19.49
C CYS A 32 -6.55 -5.68 20.32
N VAL A 33 -7.53 -6.27 19.64
CA VAL A 33 -8.63 -7.02 20.27
C VAL A 33 -8.47 -8.54 20.17
N ASN A 34 -7.48 -9.02 19.43
CA ASN A 34 -7.18 -10.45 19.37
C ASN A 34 -6.52 -10.90 20.67
N LEU A 35 -7.10 -11.89 21.35
CA LEU A 35 -6.61 -12.45 22.62
C LEU A 35 -5.17 -13.01 22.52
N ASN A 36 -4.78 -13.50 21.35
CA ASN A 36 -3.45 -14.08 21.11
C ASN A 36 -2.39 -13.01 20.82
N SER A 37 -2.78 -11.75 20.63
CA SER A 37 -1.85 -10.65 20.36
C SER A 37 -0.99 -10.33 21.59
N PRO A 38 0.34 -10.16 21.44
CA PRO A 38 1.19 -9.56 22.47
C PRO A 38 0.73 -8.17 22.93
N CYS A 39 -0.11 -7.51 22.14
CA CYS A 39 -0.63 -6.16 22.34
C CYS A 39 -2.10 -6.12 22.77
N PHE A 40 -2.68 -7.27 23.15
CA PHE A 40 -4.08 -7.39 23.54
C PHE A 40 -4.49 -6.34 24.59
N PHE A 41 -5.52 -5.56 24.28
CA PHE A 41 -6.07 -4.45 25.07
C PHE A 41 -5.07 -3.36 25.51
N LYS A 42 -3.85 -3.34 24.95
CA LYS A 42 -2.91 -2.23 25.20
C LYS A 42 -3.35 -1.01 24.39
N LYS A 43 -3.49 0.13 25.06
CA LYS A 43 -3.73 1.43 24.45
C LYS A 43 -2.41 2.02 23.95
N ILE A 44 -2.20 2.00 22.64
CA ILE A 44 -0.95 2.48 22.03
C ILE A 44 -1.21 3.82 21.32
N PRO A 45 -0.61 4.94 21.78
CA PRO A 45 -0.85 6.26 21.18
C PRO A 45 -0.17 6.37 19.82
N CYS A 46 -0.85 7.01 18.87
CA CYS A 46 -0.27 7.28 17.56
C CYS A 46 0.88 8.29 17.60
N PRO A 47 1.91 8.15 16.74
CA PRO A 47 2.98 9.13 16.65
C PRO A 47 2.43 10.50 16.20
N SER A 48 3.04 11.58 16.68
CA SER A 48 2.59 12.95 16.37
C SER A 48 2.74 13.29 14.88
N GLU A 49 3.63 12.64 14.15
CA GLU A 49 3.79 12.85 12.70
C GLU A 49 2.65 12.26 11.87
N CYS A 50 1.88 11.32 12.44
CA CYS A 50 0.72 10.68 11.80
C CYS A 50 -0.35 10.36 12.86
N PRO A 51 -1.02 11.37 13.42
CA PRO A 51 -1.88 11.17 14.59
C PRO A 51 -3.18 10.42 14.28
N LEU A 52 -3.51 10.22 13.00
CA LEU A 52 -4.76 9.62 12.54
C LEU A 52 -4.55 8.21 11.97
N MET A 53 -5.46 7.29 12.28
CA MET A 53 -5.51 5.94 11.72
C MET A 53 -6.00 5.93 10.26
N SER A 54 -6.90 6.84 9.92
CA SER A 54 -7.47 6.95 8.57
C SER A 54 -7.60 8.40 8.12
N PRO A 55 -6.49 9.09 7.82
CA PRO A 55 -6.53 10.47 7.36
C PRO A 55 -7.21 10.59 5.99
N SER A 56 -8.05 11.61 5.81
CA SER A 56 -8.74 11.87 4.53
C SER A 56 -7.78 12.27 3.41
N ASN A 57 -6.62 12.82 3.74
CA ASN A 57 -5.58 13.14 2.77
C ASN A 57 -4.91 11.85 2.25
N LEU A 58 -4.96 11.65 0.94
CA LEU A 58 -4.37 10.51 0.22
C LEU A 58 -2.87 10.34 0.44
N LYS A 59 -2.14 11.46 0.52
CA LYS A 59 -0.67 11.48 0.66
C LYS A 59 -0.21 11.45 2.12
N ALA A 60 -1.13 11.59 3.08
CA ALA A 60 -0.77 11.56 4.48
C ALA A 60 -0.36 10.15 4.91
N LYS A 61 0.70 10.07 5.72
CA LYS A 61 1.00 8.86 6.48
C LYS A 61 -0.10 8.61 7.50
N PHE A 62 -0.32 7.35 7.82
CA PHE A 62 -1.31 6.97 8.83
C PHE A 62 -0.65 6.17 9.93
N CYS A 63 -1.29 6.22 11.09
CA CYS A 63 -0.88 5.45 12.25
C CYS A 63 -1.22 3.97 12.04
N PHE A 64 -0.23 3.11 12.20
CA PHE A 64 -0.40 1.66 12.13
C PHE A 64 0.19 0.99 13.36
N LEU A 65 -0.55 0.04 13.94
CA LEU A 65 -0.08 -0.80 15.03
C LEU A 65 0.02 -2.24 14.54
N ASP A 66 1.21 -2.81 14.61
CA ASP A 66 1.40 -4.24 14.41
C ASP A 66 1.04 -5.01 15.69
N CYS A 67 -0.14 -5.60 15.70
CA CYS A 67 -0.63 -6.37 16.83
C CYS A 67 0.18 -7.63 17.13
N ASN A 68 0.95 -8.15 16.17
CA ASN A 68 1.77 -9.34 16.37
C ASN A 68 3.18 -9.00 16.87
N SER A 69 3.54 -7.71 16.86
CA SER A 69 4.84 -7.26 17.35
C SER A 69 4.92 -7.38 18.87
N PRO A 70 5.95 -8.03 19.44
CA PRO A 70 6.13 -8.07 20.89
C PRO A 70 6.41 -6.69 21.51
N ILE A 71 6.81 -5.70 20.68
CA ILE A 71 7.15 -4.34 21.12
C ILE A 71 5.89 -3.51 21.36
N CYS A 72 4.79 -3.78 20.64
CA CYS A 72 3.53 -3.02 20.72
C CYS A 72 3.72 -1.52 20.53
N LYS A 73 4.37 -1.13 19.43
CA LYS A 73 4.61 0.26 19.07
C LYS A 73 3.94 0.59 17.74
N SER A 74 3.21 1.70 17.71
CA SER A 74 2.65 2.25 16.49
C SER A 74 3.71 2.96 15.65
N GLN A 75 3.51 2.96 14.33
CA GLN A 75 4.42 3.53 13.35
C GLN A 75 3.66 4.34 12.32
N CYS A 76 4.32 5.35 11.75
CA CYS A 76 3.81 6.08 10.59
C CYS A 76 4.16 5.34 9.31
N ILE A 77 3.14 4.82 8.64
CA ILE A 77 3.33 4.12 7.36
C ILE A 77 2.61 4.85 6.23
N SER A 78 3.13 4.64 5.02
CA SER A 78 2.50 5.10 3.78
C SER A 78 1.49 4.07 3.31
N ARG A 79 0.51 4.53 2.54
CA ARG A 79 -0.57 3.71 1.97
C ARG A 79 -0.17 2.88 0.75
N LYS A 80 0.89 3.31 0.07
CA LYS A 80 1.51 2.61 -1.05
C LYS A 80 2.68 1.75 -0.55
N PRO A 81 3.05 0.69 -1.29
CA PRO A 81 4.23 -0.12 -1.01
C PRO A 81 5.47 0.75 -0.80
N ASN A 82 6.25 0.46 0.24
CA ASN A 82 7.59 1.02 0.37
C ASN A 82 8.58 0.10 -0.34
N CYS A 83 8.97 0.48 -1.56
CA CYS A 83 9.89 -0.30 -2.37
C CYS A 83 11.31 -0.41 -1.79
N ASN A 84 11.67 0.37 -0.78
CA ASN A 84 12.91 0.21 -0.02
C ASN A 84 12.71 -0.55 1.31
N GLY A 85 11.45 -0.80 1.68
CA GLY A 85 11.07 -1.53 2.88
C GLY A 85 11.29 -3.03 2.74
N ARG A 86 11.30 -3.72 3.88
CA ARG A 86 11.35 -5.18 3.93
C ARG A 86 10.14 -5.78 3.25
N SER A 87 10.32 -7.00 2.75
CA SER A 87 9.30 -7.80 2.08
C SER A 87 8.65 -7.07 0.91
N SER A 88 9.42 -6.25 0.18
CA SER A 88 8.94 -5.53 -1.00
C SER A 88 9.45 -6.15 -2.29
N ALA A 89 8.65 -6.04 -3.34
CA ALA A 89 9.04 -6.35 -4.71
C ALA A 89 8.51 -5.25 -5.63
N CYS A 90 9.41 -4.47 -6.20
CA CYS A 90 9.09 -3.30 -7.02
C CYS A 90 10.12 -3.14 -8.14
N LEU A 91 9.95 -2.15 -9.02
CA LEU A 91 10.92 -1.82 -10.06
C LEU A 91 11.17 -3.04 -10.98
N ASP A 92 12.40 -3.27 -11.43
CA ASP A 92 12.71 -4.15 -12.56
C ASP A 92 13.35 -5.53 -12.28
N PRO A 93 12.73 -6.45 -11.51
CA PRO A 93 12.19 -6.30 -10.19
C PRO A 93 13.29 -6.45 -9.13
N ARG A 94 13.34 -5.48 -8.24
CA ARG A 94 14.12 -5.47 -7.00
C ARG A 94 13.28 -6.06 -5.87
N PHE A 95 13.81 -7.08 -5.23
CA PHE A 95 13.21 -7.70 -4.04
C PHE A 95 14.01 -7.31 -2.79
N VAL A 96 13.30 -7.10 -1.69
CA VAL A 96 13.86 -6.98 -0.35
C VAL A 96 13.27 -8.08 0.51
N GLY A 97 14.10 -9.02 0.95
CA GLY A 97 13.68 -10.09 1.86
C GLY A 97 13.18 -9.56 3.20
N ALA A 98 12.52 -10.43 3.98
CA ALA A 98 12.07 -10.09 5.34
C ALA A 98 13.26 -9.79 6.28
N ASP A 99 14.43 -10.36 5.99
CA ASP A 99 15.71 -10.09 6.62
C ASP A 99 16.35 -8.75 6.19
N GLY A 100 15.81 -8.11 5.15
CA GLY A 100 16.32 -6.88 4.56
C GLY A 100 17.36 -7.08 3.46
N ILE A 101 17.67 -8.32 3.06
CA ILE A 101 18.60 -8.59 1.97
C ILE A 101 17.96 -8.21 0.64
N VAL A 102 18.73 -7.50 -0.19
CA VAL A 102 18.28 -7.03 -1.50
C VAL A 102 18.80 -7.95 -2.60
N PHE A 103 17.92 -8.35 -3.51
CA PHE A 103 18.33 -9.06 -4.73
C PHE A 103 17.50 -8.62 -5.93
N TYR A 104 18.09 -8.75 -7.13
CA TYR A 104 17.43 -8.44 -8.39
C TYR A 104 17.11 -9.75 -9.10
N PHE A 105 15.85 -9.92 -9.50
CA PHE A 105 15.36 -11.19 -10.04
C PHE A 105 14.80 -11.01 -11.44
N HIS A 106 15.69 -11.07 -12.43
CA HIS A 106 15.30 -11.02 -13.83
C HIS A 106 14.97 -12.42 -14.34
N VAL A 107 13.69 -12.68 -14.53
CA VAL A 107 13.17 -13.98 -14.98
C VAL A 107 12.81 -13.97 -16.47
N ARG A 108 12.27 -15.09 -16.95
CA ARG A 108 11.63 -15.13 -18.27
C ARG A 108 10.32 -14.34 -18.22
N ARG A 109 10.09 -13.50 -19.23
CA ARG A 109 8.81 -12.82 -19.42
C ARG A 109 7.71 -13.80 -19.80
N ASN A 110 6.46 -13.45 -19.49
CA ASN A 110 5.24 -14.21 -19.73
C ASN A 110 5.18 -15.57 -19.02
N GLU A 111 5.90 -15.69 -17.90
CA GLU A 111 5.97 -16.90 -17.08
C GLU A 111 5.57 -16.60 -15.63
N HIS A 112 5.31 -17.66 -14.88
CA HIS A 112 4.89 -17.60 -13.48
C HIS A 112 5.96 -18.19 -12.56
N PHE A 113 6.21 -17.53 -11.43
CA PHE A 113 7.17 -17.98 -10.42
C PHE A 113 6.56 -17.89 -9.01
N GLY A 114 6.88 -18.87 -8.16
CA GLY A 114 6.51 -18.83 -6.75
C GLY A 114 7.36 -17.82 -5.98
N LEU A 115 6.70 -16.95 -5.22
CA LEU A 115 7.35 -16.00 -4.30
C LEU A 115 7.31 -16.49 -2.85
N VAL A 116 6.18 -17.08 -2.43
CA VAL A 116 5.95 -17.57 -1.07
C VAL A 116 5.23 -18.92 -1.13
N SER A 117 5.63 -19.84 -0.27
CA SER A 117 5.01 -21.15 -0.10
C SER A 117 5.02 -21.53 1.38
N ASP A 118 3.85 -21.82 1.92
CA ASP A 118 3.57 -22.29 3.27
C ASP A 118 2.36 -23.26 3.22
N VAL A 119 2.05 -23.95 4.32
CA VAL A 119 1.04 -25.01 4.41
C VAL A 119 -0.32 -24.56 3.85
N ASN A 120 -0.74 -23.34 4.16
CA ASN A 120 -2.04 -22.77 3.76
C ASN A 120 -1.90 -21.49 2.92
N LEU A 121 -0.71 -21.21 2.36
CA LEU A 121 -0.47 -20.00 1.58
C LEU A 121 0.52 -20.27 0.44
N GLN A 122 0.13 -19.93 -0.78
CA GLN A 122 1.01 -19.87 -1.93
C GLN A 122 0.81 -18.54 -2.66
N ILE A 123 1.88 -17.78 -2.85
CA ILE A 123 1.85 -16.54 -3.64
C ILE A 123 2.74 -16.75 -4.86
N ASN A 124 2.14 -16.64 -6.04
CA ASN A 124 2.81 -16.71 -7.33
C ASN A 124 2.76 -15.35 -8.02
N ALA A 125 3.82 -14.98 -8.72
CA ALA A 125 3.86 -13.79 -9.55
C ALA A 125 3.95 -14.16 -11.04
N ARG A 126 3.13 -13.48 -11.86
CA ARG A 126 3.28 -13.44 -13.32
C ARG A 126 4.21 -12.30 -13.68
N PHE A 127 5.24 -12.58 -14.45
CA PHE A 127 6.16 -11.54 -14.92
C PHE A 127 5.88 -11.19 -16.37
N MET A 128 5.68 -9.90 -16.64
CA MET A 128 5.74 -9.35 -17.99
C MET A 128 7.17 -8.89 -18.30
N GLY A 129 7.46 -8.53 -19.54
CA GLY A 129 8.80 -8.04 -19.86
C GLY A 129 9.05 -7.62 -21.29
N HIS A 130 10.18 -6.92 -21.46
CA HIS A 130 10.64 -6.35 -22.71
C HIS A 130 12.09 -6.78 -22.98
N ARG A 131 12.40 -7.13 -24.24
CA ARG A 131 13.77 -7.43 -24.68
C ARG A 131 14.11 -6.58 -25.90
N PRO A 132 14.89 -5.51 -25.72
CA PRO A 132 15.43 -4.74 -26.84
C PRO A 132 16.34 -5.60 -27.70
N ALA A 133 16.47 -5.23 -28.98
CA ALA A 133 17.41 -5.88 -29.89
C ALA A 133 18.84 -5.83 -29.32
N GLY A 134 19.57 -6.95 -29.41
CA GLY A 134 20.94 -7.06 -28.92
C GLY A 134 21.08 -7.28 -27.41
N ARG A 135 19.99 -7.32 -26.62
CA ARG A 135 20.07 -7.63 -25.19
C ARG A 135 20.00 -9.14 -24.94
N PRO A 136 20.88 -9.72 -24.08
CA PRO A 136 20.90 -11.17 -23.82
C PRO A 136 19.76 -11.66 -22.90
N ARG A 137 19.11 -10.76 -22.15
CA ARG A 137 18.10 -11.09 -21.14
C ARG A 137 16.92 -10.11 -21.19
N ASP A 138 15.77 -10.56 -20.70
CA ASP A 138 14.59 -9.70 -20.54
C ASP A 138 14.81 -8.66 -19.44
N TYR A 139 14.20 -7.49 -19.62
CA TYR A 139 13.69 -6.71 -18.49
C TYR A 139 12.34 -7.28 -18.08
N THR A 140 12.08 -7.34 -16.78
CA THR A 140 10.85 -7.95 -16.27
C THR A 140 10.27 -7.14 -15.12
N TRP A 141 8.94 -7.14 -15.05
CA TRP A 141 8.16 -6.52 -13.98
C TRP A 141 7.04 -7.46 -13.56
N ILE A 142 6.54 -7.33 -12.33
CA ILE A 142 5.43 -8.15 -11.83
C ILE A 142 4.13 -7.62 -12.46
N GLN A 143 3.49 -8.40 -13.31
CA GLN A 143 2.20 -8.02 -13.91
C GLN A 143 1.03 -8.38 -13.01
N ALA A 144 1.10 -9.57 -12.38
CA ALA A 144 0.01 -10.09 -11.58
C ALA A 144 0.51 -10.92 -10.41
N LEU A 145 -0.28 -10.98 -9.33
CA LEU A 145 -0.14 -11.95 -8.27
C LEU A 145 -1.33 -12.91 -8.28
N GLY A 146 -1.05 -14.20 -8.12
CA GLY A 146 -2.02 -15.22 -7.75
C GLY A 146 -1.75 -15.66 -6.32
N VAL A 147 -2.77 -15.60 -5.48
CA VAL A 147 -2.70 -15.93 -4.06
C VAL A 147 -3.67 -17.07 -3.79
N LEU A 148 -3.11 -18.24 -3.51
CA LEU A 148 -3.86 -19.38 -3.01
C LEU A 148 -3.74 -19.36 -1.49
N PHE A 149 -4.87 -19.35 -0.79
CA PHE A 149 -4.92 -19.40 0.66
C PHE A 149 -6.08 -20.31 1.07
N ASP A 150 -5.79 -21.26 1.96
CA ASP A 150 -6.68 -22.39 2.26
C ASP A 150 -7.20 -23.09 0.97
N SER A 151 -8.48 -22.92 0.66
CA SER A 151 -9.14 -23.46 -0.54
C SER A 151 -9.58 -22.38 -1.54
N HIS A 152 -9.11 -21.15 -1.36
CA HIS A 152 -9.53 -19.98 -2.12
C HIS A 152 -8.40 -19.40 -2.95
N ILE A 153 -8.77 -18.82 -4.09
CA ILE A 153 -7.84 -18.18 -5.01
C ILE A 153 -8.24 -16.72 -5.13
N PHE A 154 -7.30 -15.83 -4.84
CA PHE A 154 -7.41 -14.40 -5.14
C PHE A 154 -6.36 -14.03 -6.18
N SER A 155 -6.69 -13.15 -7.11
CA SER A 155 -5.71 -12.60 -8.05
C SER A 155 -5.83 -11.09 -8.17
N ILE A 156 -4.69 -10.47 -8.41
CA ILE A 156 -4.56 -9.05 -8.71
C ILE A 156 -3.64 -8.88 -9.91
N GLU A 157 -4.03 -8.05 -10.87
CA GLU A 157 -3.31 -7.84 -12.13
C GLU A 157 -3.31 -6.36 -12.51
N ALA A 158 -2.18 -5.90 -13.03
CA ALA A 158 -2.07 -4.64 -13.76
C ALA A 158 -2.57 -4.84 -15.19
N THR A 159 -3.59 -4.07 -15.56
CA THR A 159 -4.16 -4.06 -16.90
C THR A 159 -3.16 -3.38 -17.86
N PRO A 160 -2.79 -4.01 -18.99
CA PRO A 160 -1.90 -3.40 -19.97
C PRO A 160 -2.47 -2.09 -20.52
N SER A 161 -1.61 -1.10 -20.73
CA SER A 161 -1.98 0.18 -21.33
C SER A 161 -0.87 0.71 -22.23
N ALA A 162 -1.24 1.31 -23.36
CA ALA A 162 -0.29 1.98 -24.25
C ALA A 162 0.26 3.27 -23.64
N ILE A 163 -0.63 4.06 -23.04
CA ILE A 163 -0.33 5.35 -22.44
C ILE A 163 -0.80 5.30 -21.00
N TRP A 164 0.07 5.73 -20.09
CA TRP A 164 -0.30 5.84 -18.68
C TRP A 164 -1.30 6.97 -18.47
N ASP A 165 -2.39 6.66 -17.78
CA ASP A 165 -3.39 7.62 -17.29
C ASP A 165 -3.75 7.26 -15.85
N ASP A 166 -3.41 8.15 -14.91
CA ASP A 166 -3.70 7.98 -13.48
C ASP A 166 -5.21 8.08 -13.17
N GLU A 167 -6.02 8.61 -14.09
CA GLU A 167 -7.47 8.69 -13.97
C GLU A 167 -8.18 7.41 -14.44
N VAL A 168 -7.45 6.44 -14.98
CA VAL A 168 -7.96 5.11 -15.29
C VAL A 168 -7.51 4.13 -14.21
N ASP A 169 -8.43 3.27 -13.76
CA ASP A 169 -8.08 2.20 -12.82
C ASP A 169 -7.55 1.00 -13.61
N HIS A 170 -6.25 0.76 -13.50
CA HIS A 170 -5.53 -0.32 -14.15
C HIS A 170 -5.52 -1.60 -13.30
N LEU A 171 -6.27 -1.64 -12.20
CA LEU A 171 -6.39 -2.83 -11.35
C LEU A 171 -7.48 -3.77 -11.84
N LYS A 172 -7.12 -5.03 -12.03
CA LYS A 172 -8.08 -6.13 -12.21
C LYS A 172 -7.96 -7.11 -11.05
N LEU A 173 -9.07 -7.39 -10.39
CA LEU A 173 -9.13 -8.27 -9.22
C LEU A 173 -10.06 -9.45 -9.51
N SER A 174 -9.71 -10.63 -9.00
CA SER A 174 -10.61 -11.78 -9.04
C SER A 174 -10.57 -12.57 -7.75
N TYR A 175 -11.70 -13.21 -7.42
CA TYR A 175 -11.85 -14.10 -6.28
C TYR A 175 -12.56 -15.38 -6.74
N ASN A 176 -11.92 -16.52 -6.53
CA ASN A 176 -12.32 -17.85 -7.01
C ASN A 176 -12.71 -17.86 -8.50
N GLY A 177 -11.93 -17.16 -9.32
CA GLY A 177 -12.13 -17.06 -10.77
C GLY A 177 -13.25 -16.10 -11.21
N THR A 178 -13.95 -15.46 -10.26
CA THR A 178 -14.97 -14.44 -10.55
C THR A 178 -14.37 -13.05 -10.39
N GLU A 179 -14.69 -12.14 -11.31
CA GLU A 179 -14.26 -10.74 -11.23
C GLU A 179 -14.76 -10.08 -9.93
N LEU A 180 -13.85 -9.35 -9.27
CA LEU A 180 -14.11 -8.65 -8.02
C LEU A 180 -13.99 -7.15 -8.27
N VAL A 181 -15.06 -6.42 -8.00
CA VAL A 181 -15.09 -4.96 -8.14
C VAL A 181 -15.06 -4.32 -6.75
N VAL A 182 -14.02 -3.55 -6.48
CA VAL A 182 -14.00 -2.62 -5.34
C VAL A 182 -14.34 -1.24 -5.88
N PRO A 183 -15.38 -0.55 -5.37
CA PRO A 183 -15.72 0.79 -5.82
C PRO A 183 -14.49 1.70 -5.84
N GLU A 184 -14.40 2.56 -6.86
CA GLU A 184 -13.38 3.60 -6.89
C GLU A 184 -13.55 4.55 -5.70
N GLY A 185 -12.45 5.17 -5.29
CA GLY A 185 -12.45 6.11 -4.18
C GLY A 185 -11.69 5.62 -2.97
N HIS A 186 -11.03 6.58 -2.32
CA HIS A 186 -10.25 6.34 -1.11
C HIS A 186 -11.07 5.66 -0.02
N LEU A 187 -10.50 4.63 0.61
CA LEU A 187 -11.12 3.84 1.68
C LEU A 187 -12.34 3.01 1.26
N SER A 188 -12.69 2.95 -0.02
CA SER A 188 -13.66 1.97 -0.51
C SER A 188 -13.17 0.55 -0.21
N THR A 189 -14.07 -0.30 0.27
CA THR A 189 -13.71 -1.66 0.70
C THR A 189 -14.65 -2.70 0.14
N TRP A 190 -14.10 -3.88 -0.06
CA TRP A 190 -14.82 -5.12 -0.26
C TRP A 190 -14.34 -6.13 0.78
N GLN A 191 -15.25 -6.95 1.30
CA GLN A 191 -14.92 -7.97 2.29
C GLN A 191 -15.74 -9.23 2.04
N CYS A 192 -15.05 -10.37 1.98
CA CYS A 192 -15.70 -11.68 1.93
C CYS A 192 -16.26 -12.03 3.31
N GLN A 193 -17.53 -12.46 3.37
CA GLN A 193 -18.16 -12.85 4.62
C GLN A 193 -17.64 -14.20 5.15
N GLU A 194 -17.23 -15.10 4.28
CA GLU A 194 -16.86 -16.48 4.65
C GLU A 194 -15.48 -16.55 5.31
N ASN A 195 -14.47 -15.98 4.65
CA ASN A 195 -13.07 -16.06 5.10
C ASN A 195 -12.49 -14.71 5.53
N GLN A 196 -13.31 -13.66 5.57
CA GLN A 196 -12.92 -12.32 6.02
C GLN A 196 -11.78 -11.68 5.18
N LEU A 197 -11.46 -12.22 3.99
CA LEU A 197 -10.59 -11.57 2.99
C LEU A 197 -11.11 -10.15 2.75
N LYS A 198 -10.25 -9.15 2.96
CA LYS A 198 -10.60 -7.75 2.76
C LYS A 198 -9.71 -7.13 1.70
N VAL A 199 -10.31 -6.37 0.80
CA VAL A 199 -9.61 -5.53 -0.16
C VAL A 199 -10.05 -4.09 0.06
N ALA A 200 -9.10 -3.21 0.35
CA ALA A 200 -9.36 -1.81 0.64
C ALA A 200 -8.57 -0.92 -0.31
N ARG A 201 -9.22 0.05 -0.93
CA ARG A 201 -8.57 1.09 -1.72
C ARG A 201 -7.69 1.96 -0.81
N THR A 202 -6.43 2.11 -1.17
CA THR A 202 -5.47 2.95 -0.45
C THR A 202 -5.22 4.28 -1.16
N SER A 203 -5.78 4.42 -2.37
CA SER A 203 -5.88 5.64 -3.17
C SER A 203 -7.22 5.63 -3.92
N ASN A 204 -7.54 6.67 -4.70
CA ASN A 204 -8.76 6.68 -5.52
C ASN A 204 -8.78 5.56 -6.57
N LYS A 205 -7.61 5.27 -7.17
CA LYS A 205 -7.37 4.27 -8.23
C LYS A 205 -6.00 3.64 -8.04
N ASN A 206 -5.75 2.52 -8.70
CA ASN A 206 -4.43 1.91 -8.86
C ASN A 206 -3.72 1.44 -7.58
N SER A 207 -4.32 1.58 -6.40
CA SER A 207 -3.69 1.13 -5.14
C SER A 207 -4.70 0.47 -4.20
N VAL A 208 -4.33 -0.70 -3.69
CA VAL A 208 -5.13 -1.47 -2.73
C VAL A 208 -4.25 -2.08 -1.64
N MET A 209 -4.87 -2.32 -0.48
CA MET A 209 -4.37 -3.17 0.58
C MET A 209 -5.26 -4.42 0.61
N ILE A 210 -4.64 -5.59 0.52
CA ILE A 210 -5.30 -6.87 0.70
C ILE A 210 -4.96 -7.38 2.09
N THR A 211 -5.96 -7.74 2.88
CA THR A 211 -5.79 -8.34 4.20
C THR A 211 -6.33 -9.77 4.16
N LEU A 212 -5.42 -10.73 4.31
CA LEU A 212 -5.70 -12.12 4.60
C LEU A 212 -5.65 -12.28 6.12
N PRO A 213 -6.79 -12.44 6.79
CA PRO A 213 -6.87 -12.50 8.25
C PRO A 213 -5.86 -13.48 8.83
N GLU A 214 -5.08 -13.03 9.80
CA GLU A 214 -4.08 -13.84 10.54
C GLU A 214 -2.95 -14.43 9.68
N VAL A 215 -2.92 -14.15 8.38
CA VAL A 215 -1.94 -14.73 7.42
C VAL A 215 -1.02 -13.66 6.84
N ALA A 216 -1.58 -12.63 6.21
CA ALA A 216 -0.77 -11.60 5.57
C ALA A 216 -1.54 -10.31 5.24
N GLU A 217 -0.82 -9.21 5.15
CA GLU A 217 -1.25 -8.00 4.45
C GLU A 217 -0.39 -7.78 3.20
N ILE A 218 -1.02 -7.42 2.09
CA ILE A 218 -0.36 -7.18 0.80
C ILE A 218 -0.74 -5.78 0.32
N SER A 219 0.21 -4.85 0.39
CA SER A 219 0.08 -3.54 -0.22
C SER A 219 0.44 -3.65 -1.71
N VAL A 220 -0.40 -3.11 -2.58
CA VAL A 220 -0.20 -3.15 -4.04
C VAL A 220 -0.45 -1.78 -4.64
N ASN A 221 0.42 -1.38 -5.58
CA ASN A 221 0.29 -0.16 -6.37
C ASN A 221 0.64 -0.46 -7.83
N VAL A 222 -0.23 -0.07 -8.76
CA VAL A 222 0.05 -0.15 -10.20
C VAL A 222 0.80 1.11 -10.63
N VAL A 223 1.90 0.92 -11.36
CA VAL A 223 2.73 2.02 -11.90
C VAL A 223 3.14 1.71 -13.34
N PRO A 224 3.40 2.72 -14.17
CA PRO A 224 4.01 2.53 -15.48
C PRO A 224 5.54 2.44 -15.35
N VAL A 225 6.20 1.97 -16.41
CA VAL A 225 7.60 2.32 -16.66
C VAL A 225 7.63 3.71 -17.28
N THR A 226 8.19 4.70 -16.58
CA THR A 226 8.21 6.07 -17.09
C THR A 226 9.27 6.26 -18.17
N LYS A 227 9.15 7.33 -18.96
CA LYS A 227 10.20 7.73 -19.92
C LYS A 227 11.54 7.98 -19.23
N GLU A 228 11.51 8.50 -18.00
CA GLU A 228 12.71 8.74 -17.22
C GLU A 228 13.35 7.43 -16.76
N ASP A 229 12.55 6.46 -16.27
CA ASP A 229 13.06 5.12 -15.94
C ASP A 229 13.69 4.46 -17.17
N SER A 230 13.00 4.53 -18.32
CA SER A 230 13.49 4.01 -19.59
C SER A 230 14.80 4.66 -20.02
N ARG A 231 14.95 5.97 -19.82
CA ARG A 231 16.18 6.72 -20.11
C ARG A 231 17.32 6.32 -19.18
N ILE A 232 17.07 6.23 -17.87
CA ILE A 232 18.08 5.89 -16.86
C ILE A 232 18.57 4.45 -17.03
N HIS A 233 17.66 3.51 -17.27
CA HIS A 233 17.95 2.08 -17.33
C HIS A 233 18.11 1.54 -18.76
N ASN A 234 17.99 2.40 -19.77
CA ASN A 234 18.03 2.08 -21.20
C ASN A 234 17.05 0.95 -21.58
N TYR A 235 15.82 1.03 -21.05
CA TYR A 235 14.81 0.00 -21.31
C TYR A 235 14.38 -0.06 -22.77
N GLN A 236 14.49 1.05 -23.52
CA GLN A 236 14.05 1.16 -24.92
C GLN A 236 12.57 0.79 -25.10
N ILE A 237 11.75 1.19 -24.13
CA ILE A 237 10.30 0.99 -24.13
C ILE A 237 9.70 1.59 -25.41
N PRO A 238 8.90 0.84 -26.19
CA PRO A 238 8.20 1.35 -27.36
C PRO A 238 7.06 2.31 -26.97
N ASP A 239 6.59 3.11 -27.91
CA ASP A 239 5.54 4.12 -27.66
C ASP A 239 4.13 3.53 -27.51
N ASP A 240 3.94 2.23 -27.76
CA ASP A 240 2.65 1.53 -27.77
C ASP A 240 2.36 0.72 -26.50
N ASP A 241 3.26 0.73 -25.51
CA ASP A 241 3.08 0.07 -24.21
C ASP A 241 3.84 0.82 -23.10
N CYS A 242 3.15 1.18 -22.02
CA CYS A 242 3.77 1.82 -20.85
C CYS A 242 4.23 0.81 -19.79
N PHE A 243 4.07 -0.50 -20.03
CA PHE A 243 4.45 -1.58 -19.14
C PHE A 243 3.90 -1.40 -17.72
N ALA A 244 2.59 -1.18 -17.60
CA ALA A 244 1.90 -1.09 -16.31
C ALA A 244 2.14 -2.36 -15.48
N HIS A 245 2.65 -2.21 -14.26
CA HIS A 245 3.07 -3.31 -13.41
C HIS A 245 2.81 -3.04 -11.94
N LEU A 246 2.94 -4.08 -11.12
CA LEU A 246 2.71 -4.06 -9.69
C LEU A 246 4.02 -3.76 -8.94
N GLU A 247 3.95 -2.75 -8.09
CA GLU A 247 4.77 -2.64 -6.89
C GLU A 247 4.02 -3.32 -5.75
N VAL A 248 4.70 -4.17 -4.99
CA VAL A 248 4.06 -4.93 -3.90
C VAL A 248 4.91 -4.91 -2.64
N GLN A 249 4.24 -4.95 -1.50
CA GLN A 249 4.89 -5.14 -0.20
C GLN A 249 4.04 -6.06 0.68
N PHE A 250 4.66 -7.12 1.16
CA PHE A 250 4.05 -8.13 2.01
C PHE A 250 4.34 -7.85 3.50
N LYS A 251 3.39 -8.21 4.34
CA LYS A 251 3.58 -8.35 5.79
C LYS A 251 2.96 -9.67 6.19
N PHE A 252 3.74 -10.54 6.84
CA PHE A 252 3.29 -11.81 7.40
C PHE A 252 3.23 -11.69 8.92
#